data_AF-A0A7G9P1R7-F1
#
_entry.id   AF-A0A7G9P1R7-F1
#
_cell.length_a   1.000
_cell.length_b   1.000
_cell.length_c   1.000
_cell.angle_alpha   90.00
_cell.angle_beta   90.00
_cell.angle_gamma   90.00
#
_symmetry.space_group_name_H-M   'P 1'
#
loop_
_entity.id
_entity.type
_entity.pdbx_description
1 polymer ?
#
loop_
_entity_poly.entity_id
_entity_poly.type
_entity_poly.pdbx_seq_one_letter_code
_entity_poly.pdbx_strand_id
1 'polypeptide(L)'
;MDEKQFQVKLAELMSEISTLPAGERAKLEELAAATQNRHQKLRKTVTDLQESLDYLRLSIKYLMFDLEATRRENNYLRKMLEEESRNSEDDLGEDEGGML
;
A
#
# COMPACT_ATOMS: atom_id res chain seq x y z
N MET A 1 -15.82 -15.84 -8.48
CA MET A 1 -17.23 -15.66 -8.87
C MET A 1 -17.47 -14.17 -9.00
N ASP A 2 -18.00 -13.72 -10.13
CA ASP A 2 -18.33 -12.31 -10.35
C ASP A 2 -19.52 -11.89 -9.46
N GLU A 3 -19.57 -10.64 -8.99
CA GLU A 3 -20.66 -10.11 -8.15
C GLU A 3 -22.01 -10.33 -8.80
N LYS A 4 -22.04 -10.05 -10.10
CA LYS A 4 -23.26 -10.14 -10.90
C LYS A 4 -23.78 -11.57 -10.90
N GLN A 5 -22.89 -12.55 -10.98
CA GLN A 5 -23.26 -13.96 -10.89
C GLN A 5 -23.75 -14.35 -9.49
N PHE A 6 -23.15 -13.80 -8.42
CA PHE A 6 -23.61 -14.06 -7.05
C PHE A 6 -25.01 -13.51 -6.83
N GLN A 7 -25.26 -12.25 -7.24
CA GLN A 7 -26.57 -11.62 -7.12
C GLN A 7 -27.66 -12.36 -7.92
N VAL A 8 -27.34 -12.78 -9.14
CA VAL A 8 -28.27 -13.56 -9.97
C VAL A 8 -28.64 -14.89 -9.29
N LYS A 9 -27.65 -15.66 -8.83
CA LYS A 9 -27.92 -16.95 -8.16
C LYS A 9 -28.66 -16.78 -6.83
N LEU A 10 -28.37 -15.71 -6.09
CA LEU A 10 -29.08 -15.42 -4.84
C LEU A 10 -30.54 -15.04 -5.12
N ALA A 11 -30.81 -14.28 -6.18
CA ALA A 11 -32.16 -13.93 -6.59
C ALA A 11 -32.95 -15.16 -7.06
N GLU A 12 -32.32 -16.05 -7.83
CA GLU A 12 -32.89 -17.35 -8.22
C GLU A 12 -33.24 -18.19 -6.98
N LEU A 13 -32.31 -18.32 -6.03
CA LEU A 13 -32.52 -19.04 -4.78
C LEU A 13 -33.68 -18.46 -3.95
N MET A 14 -33.77 -17.13 -3.84
CA MET A 14 -34.88 -16.46 -3.15
C MET A 14 -36.22 -16.69 -3.84
N SER A 15 -36.23 -16.71 -5.18
CA SER A 15 -37.42 -17.03 -5.97
C SER A 15 -37.89 -18.46 -5.70
N GLU A 16 -36.99 -19.44 -5.66
CA GLU A 16 -37.32 -20.83 -5.34
C GLU A 16 -37.86 -20.97 -3.91
N ILE A 17 -37.21 -20.33 -2.92
CA ILE A 17 -37.65 -20.34 -1.51
C ILE A 17 -39.07 -19.78 -1.37
N SER A 18 -39.44 -18.79 -2.19
CA SER A 18 -40.78 -18.18 -2.14
C SER A 18 -41.92 -19.13 -2.52
N THR A 19 -41.62 -20.22 -3.24
CA THR A 19 -42.58 -21.25 -3.66
C THR A 19 -42.80 -22.35 -2.62
N LEU A 20 -41.98 -22.40 -1.56
CA LEU A 20 -42.06 -23.42 -0.51
C LEU A 20 -43.19 -23.14 0.50
N PRO A 21 -43.74 -24.18 1.16
CA PRO A 21 -44.69 -24.04 2.25
C PRO A 21 -44.16 -23.16 3.39
N ALA A 22 -45.03 -22.37 4.02
CA ALA A 22 -44.65 -21.33 4.99
C ALA A 22 -43.78 -21.82 6.16
N GLY A 23 -43.89 -23.09 6.56
CA GLY A 23 -43.11 -23.68 7.66
C GLY A 23 -41.61 -23.86 7.37
N GLU A 24 -41.23 -24.05 6.11
CA GLU A 24 -39.82 -24.27 5.71
C GLU A 24 -39.16 -22.99 5.17
N ARG A 25 -39.98 -22.03 4.75
CA ARG A 25 -39.58 -20.78 4.09
C ARG A 25 -38.79 -19.84 5.01
N ALA A 26 -39.26 -19.63 6.24
CA ALA A 26 -38.67 -18.63 7.15
C ALA A 26 -37.19 -18.88 7.47
N LYS A 27 -36.80 -20.14 7.72
CA LYS A 27 -35.42 -20.51 8.04
C LYS A 27 -34.48 -20.34 6.83
N LEU A 28 -34.98 -20.61 5.63
CA LEU A 28 -34.21 -20.46 4.39
C LEU A 28 -34.03 -18.99 4.01
N GLU A 29 -35.07 -18.16 4.18
CA GLU A 29 -34.97 -16.71 4.00
C GLU A 29 -33.95 -16.09 4.97
N GLU A 30 -33.94 -16.52 6.23
CA GLU A 30 -32.96 -16.07 7.22
C GLU A 30 -31.52 -16.45 6.81
N LEU A 31 -31.30 -17.69 6.39
CA LEU A 31 -29.99 -18.17 5.94
C LEU A 31 -29.51 -17.44 4.67
N ALA A 32 -30.40 -17.19 3.72
CA ALA A 32 -30.08 -16.45 2.50
C ALA A 32 -29.70 -14.99 2.83
N ALA A 33 -30.48 -14.32 3.69
CA ALA A 33 -30.17 -12.97 4.16
C ALA A 33 -28.83 -12.91 4.91
N ALA A 34 -28.56 -13.86 5.81
CA ALA A 34 -27.29 -13.95 6.52
C ALA A 34 -26.11 -14.16 5.57
N THR A 35 -26.28 -14.98 4.53
CA THR A 35 -25.27 -15.24 3.50
C THR A 35 -24.97 -13.99 2.68
N GLN A 36 -26.01 -13.27 2.23
CA GLN A 36 -25.86 -12.00 1.53
C GLN A 36 -25.11 -10.96 2.37
N ASN A 37 -25.45 -10.86 3.66
CA ASN A 37 -24.84 -9.90 4.58
C ASN A 37 -23.36 -10.24 4.84
N ARG A 38 -23.03 -11.52 5.00
CA ARG A 38 -21.63 -11.99 5.11
C ARG A 38 -20.84 -11.69 3.84
N HIS A 39 -21.42 -11.95 2.66
CA HIS A 39 -20.78 -11.67 1.38
C HIS A 39 -20.48 -10.18 1.22
N GLN A 40 -21.44 -9.31 1.51
CA GLN A 40 -21.25 -7.85 1.48
C GLN A 40 -20.15 -7.39 2.44
N LYS A 41 -20.12 -7.91 3.67
CA LYS A 41 -19.06 -7.59 4.64
C LYS A 41 -17.68 -8.02 4.15
N LEU A 42 -17.56 -9.25 3.65
CA LEU A 42 -16.30 -9.75 3.09
C LEU A 42 -15.82 -8.88 1.93
N ARG A 43 -16.73 -8.49 1.02
CA ARG A 43 -16.37 -7.59 -0.08
C ARG A 43 -15.87 -6.25 0.41
N LYS A 44 -16.58 -5.64 1.36
CA LYS A 44 -16.14 -4.38 1.97
C LYS A 44 -14.75 -4.51 2.57
N THR A 45 -14.51 -5.55 3.38
CA THR A 45 -13.19 -5.79 3.98
C THR A 45 -12.09 -5.99 2.94
N VAL A 46 -12.37 -6.69 1.84
CA VAL A 46 -11.39 -6.86 0.75
C VAL A 46 -11.10 -5.53 0.06
N THR A 47 -12.11 -4.72 -0.22
CA THR A 47 -11.94 -3.38 -0.80
C THR A 47 -11.12 -2.49 0.14
N ASP A 48 -11.48 -2.41 1.42
CA ASP A 48 -10.75 -1.61 2.43
C ASP A 48 -9.28 -2.05 2.54
N LEU A 49 -9.01 -3.36 2.42
CA LEU A 49 -7.66 -3.92 2.44
C LEU A 49 -6.88 -3.57 1.16
N GLN A 50 -7.54 -3.58 0.00
CA GLN A 50 -6.93 -3.14 -1.26
C GLN A 50 -6.54 -1.66 -1.20
N GLU A 51 -7.43 -0.80 -0.70
CA GLU A 51 -7.14 0.64 -0.51
C GLU A 51 -5.97 0.85 0.46
N SER A 52 -5.93 0.08 1.54
CA SER A 52 -4.82 0.12 2.52
C SER A 52 -3.49 -0.30 1.91
N LEU A 53 -3.49 -1.33 1.05
CA LEU A 53 -2.28 -1.78 0.33
C LEU A 53 -1.82 -0.76 -0.70
N ASP A 54 -2.75 -0.11 -1.41
CA ASP A 54 -2.42 0.94 -2.37
C ASP A 54 -1.84 2.16 -1.67
N TYR A 55 -2.40 2.54 -0.52
CA TYR A 55 -1.84 3.59 0.34
C TYR A 55 -0.42 3.21 0.81
N LEU A 56 -0.25 2.01 1.36
CA LEU A 56 1.06 1.54 1.82
C LEU A 56 2.09 1.54 0.68
N ARG A 57 1.71 1.07 -0.51
CA ARG A 57 2.56 1.09 -1.71
C ARG A 57 2.99 2.52 -2.04
N LEU A 58 2.09 3.49 -1.96
CA LEU A 58 2.41 4.90 -2.18
C LEU A 58 3.37 5.43 -1.10
N SER A 59 3.11 5.13 0.18
CA SER A 59 3.99 5.52 1.28
C SER A 59 5.41 4.97 1.12
N ILE A 60 5.55 3.72 0.68
CA ILE A 60 6.87 3.12 0.40
C ILE A 60 7.59 3.84 -0.73
N LYS A 61 6.87 4.24 -1.80
CA LYS A 61 7.48 5.02 -2.88
C LYS A 61 8.04 6.34 -2.36
N TYR A 62 7.29 7.07 -1.54
CA TYR A 62 7.78 8.32 -0.94
C TYR A 62 8.97 8.10 -0.03
N LEU A 63 8.92 7.09 0.83
CA LEU A 63 10.03 6.77 1.72
C LEU A 63 11.31 6.43 0.95
N MET A 64 11.22 5.67 -0.14
CA MET A 64 12.38 5.38 -0.99
C MET A 64 12.90 6.62 -1.71
N PHE A 65 12.02 7.53 -2.15
CA PHE A 65 12.42 8.80 -2.74
C PHE A 65 13.19 9.67 -1.74
N ASP A 66 12.67 9.81 -0.53
CA ASP A 66 13.31 10.59 0.54
C ASP A 66 14.65 9.98 0.96
N LEU A 67 14.72 8.64 1.03
CA LEU A 67 15.97 7.92 1.32
C LEU A 67 17.02 8.15 0.23
N GLU A 68 16.65 8.12 -1.04
CA GLU A 68 17.57 8.38 -2.14
C GLU A 68 18.02 9.85 -2.17
N ALA A 69 17.13 10.80 -1.85
CA ALA A 69 17.46 12.21 -1.73
C ALA A 69 18.50 12.45 -0.62
N THR A 70 18.25 11.92 0.59
CA THR A 70 19.18 12.05 1.72
C THR A 70 20.52 11.34 1.47
N ARG A 71 20.52 10.21 0.76
CA ARG A 71 21.75 9.53 0.34
C ARG A 71 22.59 10.38 -0.62
N ARG A 72 21.94 11.02 -1.62
CA ARG A 72 22.64 11.91 -2.56
C ARG A 72 23.19 13.13 -1.86
N GLU A 73 22.42 13.73 -0.98
CA GLU A 73 22.86 14.87 -0.17
C GLU A 73 24.07 14.50 0.70
N ASN A 74 24.04 13.36 1.40
CA ASN A 74 25.17 12.92 2.21
C ASN A 74 26.44 12.71 1.38
N ASN A 75 26.32 12.09 0.20
CA ASN A 75 27.45 11.90 -0.71
C ASN A 75 28.01 13.23 -1.22
N TYR A 76 27.14 14.21 -1.53
CA TYR A 76 27.55 15.54 -1.95
C TYR A 76 28.32 16.26 -0.84
N LEU A 77 27.79 16.25 0.39
CA LEU A 77 28.44 16.86 1.54
C LEU A 77 29.81 16.24 1.86
N ARG A 78 29.95 14.90 1.75
CA ARG A 78 31.25 14.23 1.94
C ARG A 78 32.28 14.67 0.91
N LYS A 79 31.89 14.78 -0.37
CA LYS A 79 32.79 15.28 -1.42
C LYS A 79 33.26 16.70 -1.15
N MET A 80 32.36 17.59 -0.71
CA MET A 80 32.73 18.95 -0.33
C MET A 80 33.77 18.97 0.80
N LEU A 81 33.59 18.13 1.84
CA LEU A 81 34.54 18.04 2.94
C LEU A 81 35.90 17.47 2.50
N GLU A 82 35.91 16.48 1.60
CA GLU A 82 37.14 15.92 1.02
C GLU A 82 37.89 16.97 0.17
N GLU A 83 37.18 17.77 -0.61
CA GLU A 83 37.75 18.87 -1.40
C GLU A 83 38.31 20.00 -0.52
N GLU A 84 37.58 20.39 0.54
CA GLU A 84 38.03 21.40 1.51
C GLU A 84 39.28 20.96 2.28
N SER A 85 39.34 19.68 2.66
CA SER A 85 40.52 19.10 3.33
C SER A 85 41.75 19.12 2.42
N ARG A 86 41.60 18.74 1.14
CA ARG A 86 42.70 18.77 0.16
C ARG A 86 43.22 20.18 -0.11
N ASN A 87 42.32 21.14 -0.31
CA ASN A 87 42.73 22.54 -0.52
C ASN A 87 43.48 23.12 0.68
N SER A 88 43.16 22.67 1.90
CA SER A 88 43.86 23.10 3.12
C SER A 88 45.25 22.46 3.28
N GLU A 89 45.46 21.23 2.78
CA GLU A 89 46.76 20.57 2.77
C GLU A 89 47.70 21.15 1.70
N ASP A 90 47.18 21.53 0.53
CA ASP A 90 47.97 22.18 -0.53
C ASP A 90 48.46 23.58 -0.11
N ASP A 91 47.66 24.35 0.63
CA ASP A 91 48.03 25.69 1.15
C ASP A 91 49.17 25.63 2.18
N LEU A 92 49.25 24.54 2.96
CA LEU A 92 50.33 24.31 3.94
C LEU A 92 51.63 23.79 3.30
N GLY A 93 51.56 23.17 2.11
CA GLY A 93 52.72 22.63 1.39
C GLY A 93 53.49 23.66 0.57
N GLU A 94 52.86 24.79 0.20
CA GLU A 94 53.51 25.86 -0.55
C GLU A 94 54.40 26.77 0.33
N ASP A 95 54.15 26.86 1.64
CA ASP A 95 54.88 27.77 2.55
C ASP A 95 56.27 27.24 2.98
N GLU A 96 56.54 25.92 2.88
CA GLU A 96 57.85 25.33 3.23
C GLU A 96 58.87 25.29 2.06
N GLY A 97 58.45 25.60 0.82
CA GLY A 97 59.33 25.58 -0.37
C GLY A 97 60.09 26.90 -0.65
N GLY A 98 59.84 27.95 0.12
CA GLY A 98 60.29 29.33 -0.16
C GLY A 98 61.53 29.84 0.60
N MET A 99 62.10 29.08 1.55
CA MET A 99 63.33 29.46 2.24
C MET A 99 64.53 28.60 1.78
N LEU A 100 65.12 28.99 0.65
CA LEU A 100 66.53 28.73 0.33
C LEU A 100 67.29 30.05 0.30
#